data_AF-A0A523P591-F1
#
_entry.id   AF-A0A523P591-F1
#
_cell.length_a   1.000
_cell.length_b   1.000
_cell.length_c   1.000
_cell.angle_alpha   90.00
_cell.angle_beta   90.00
_cell.angle_gamma   90.00
#
_symmetry.space_group_name_H-M   'P 1'
#
loop_
_entity.id
_entity.type
_entity.pdbx_description
1 polymer ?
#
loop_
_entity_poly.entity_id
_entity_poly.type
_entity_poly.pdbx_seq_one_letter_code
_entity_poly.pdbx_strand_id
1 'polypeptide(L)'
;MTRVRGRGKEVRKFVTANIEQHPNDIAKVTADKFGITRQAVGRHLKNMVSEGGLMCDGTTRARTYKLRPLQTLDREVPIDASLSESDAWLTIILPALESSLPENVVDLWHYGFTEIFNNAIDHAEGRIAQIHFERTAVSTTLLLHDDGVGIFQKIQGALGLADERHAVLELFKGKFTTDPDNHTGEGIFFTSRMFDEFIIWSGDTFFSHDEPTNQDWAHRSTKPAEKGTTVLLSLSNHTSKTMTRVFNRFRSEGEEYGFTKTIVPVKMTEYGDDKLVSRSQAKRLMARFDRFKTVVLDFKGVSSIGRSFADEVFRVYINQHPEIMITSMNENSAVKRMIAYVTALNDEPK
;
A
#
# COMPACT_ATOMS: atom_id res chain seq x y z
N MET A 1 -30.73 13.42 -20.68
CA MET A 1 -29.28 13.74 -20.69
C MET A 1 -29.03 14.97 -21.55
N THR A 2 -28.62 16.08 -20.95
CA THR A 2 -28.32 17.33 -21.67
C THR A 2 -27.08 17.12 -22.54
N ARG A 3 -27.18 17.33 -23.86
CA ARG A 3 -26.07 17.13 -24.82
C ARG A 3 -24.92 18.09 -24.50
N VAL A 4 -23.90 17.60 -23.78
CA VAL A 4 -22.68 18.38 -23.49
C VAL A 4 -21.85 18.47 -24.78
N ARG A 5 -21.54 19.69 -25.24
CA ARG A 5 -20.65 19.97 -26.37
C ARG A 5 -19.24 19.38 -26.10
N GLY A 6 -18.46 19.05 -27.15
CA GLY A 6 -17.15 18.37 -27.03
C GLY A 6 -16.23 18.92 -25.94
N ARG A 7 -15.97 20.23 -25.95
CA ARG A 7 -15.14 20.92 -24.93
C ARG A 7 -15.69 20.81 -23.51
N GLY A 8 -17.01 20.75 -23.35
CA GLY A 8 -17.66 20.57 -22.04
C GLY A 8 -17.50 19.15 -21.49
N LYS A 9 -17.37 18.14 -22.35
CA LYS A 9 -17.09 16.76 -21.92
C LYS A 9 -15.68 16.64 -21.37
N GLU A 10 -14.71 17.28 -22.01
CA GLU A 10 -13.31 17.30 -21.55
C GLU A 10 -13.16 17.99 -20.19
N VAL A 11 -13.84 19.12 -19.98
CA VAL A 11 -13.88 19.80 -18.68
C VAL A 11 -14.43 18.89 -17.59
N ARG A 12 -15.56 18.21 -17.85
CA ARG A 12 -16.16 17.29 -16.87
C ARG A 12 -15.29 16.07 -16.60
N LYS A 13 -14.65 15.50 -17.63
CA LYS A 13 -13.70 14.38 -17.48
C LYS A 13 -12.52 14.79 -16.59
N PHE A 14 -11.99 15.99 -16.79
CA PHE A 14 -10.92 16.53 -15.95
C PHE A 14 -11.38 16.72 -14.51
N VAL A 15 -12.56 17.30 -14.28
CA VAL A 15 -13.14 17.44 -12.93
C VAL A 15 -13.23 16.08 -12.25
N THR A 16 -13.87 15.10 -12.90
CA THR A 16 -14.03 13.75 -12.36
C THR A 16 -12.70 13.10 -11.98
N ALA A 17 -11.65 13.26 -12.80
CA ALA A 17 -10.34 12.68 -12.56
C ALA A 17 -9.48 13.39 -11.49
N ASN A 18 -9.82 14.62 -11.08
CA ASN A 18 -8.97 15.43 -10.19
C ASN A 18 -9.68 15.87 -8.90
N ILE A 19 -10.98 15.60 -8.75
CA ILE A 19 -11.77 16.13 -7.63
C ILE A 19 -11.39 15.53 -6.28
N GLU A 20 -10.90 14.29 -6.24
CA GLU A 20 -10.42 13.64 -5.01
C GLU A 20 -9.18 14.35 -4.44
N GLN A 21 -8.27 14.83 -5.32
CA GLN A 21 -7.08 15.59 -4.91
C GLN A 21 -7.35 17.07 -4.67
N HIS A 22 -8.46 17.59 -5.20
CA HIS A 22 -8.81 19.01 -5.19
C HIS A 22 -10.25 19.28 -4.70
N PRO A 23 -10.72 18.69 -3.58
CA PRO A 23 -12.13 18.77 -3.19
C PRO A 23 -12.60 20.21 -2.94
N ASN A 24 -11.68 21.08 -2.51
CA ASN A 24 -11.95 22.47 -2.11
C ASN A 24 -11.62 23.49 -3.21
N ASP A 25 -10.76 23.13 -4.16
CA ASP A 25 -10.23 24.05 -5.17
C ASP A 25 -10.33 23.55 -6.62
N ILE A 26 -11.06 22.45 -6.88
CA ILE A 26 -11.27 21.89 -8.23
C ILE A 26 -11.77 22.93 -9.23
N ALA A 27 -12.57 23.90 -8.77
CA ALA A 27 -13.07 24.99 -9.61
C ALA A 27 -11.93 25.91 -10.12
N LYS A 28 -10.91 26.16 -9.29
CA LYS A 28 -9.72 26.93 -9.64
C LYS A 28 -8.82 26.12 -10.58
N VAL A 29 -8.47 24.90 -10.19
CA VAL A 29 -7.56 24.04 -10.97
C VAL A 29 -8.09 23.78 -12.38
N THR A 30 -9.40 23.54 -12.49
CA THR A 30 -10.05 23.34 -13.80
C THR A 30 -10.11 24.63 -14.61
N ALA A 31 -10.34 25.79 -13.98
CA ALA A 31 -10.37 27.08 -14.67
C ALA A 31 -8.99 27.40 -15.28
N ASP A 32 -7.94 27.21 -14.51
CA ASP A 32 -6.55 27.45 -14.91
C ASP A 32 -6.15 26.49 -16.05
N LYS A 33 -6.52 25.20 -15.95
CA LYS A 33 -6.22 24.19 -16.98
C LYS A 33 -6.84 24.47 -18.35
N PHE A 34 -8.08 24.95 -18.38
CA PHE A 34 -8.85 25.11 -19.64
C PHE A 34 -8.94 26.57 -20.14
N GLY A 35 -8.32 27.51 -19.42
CA GLY A 35 -8.38 28.94 -19.74
C GLY A 35 -9.80 29.50 -19.72
N ILE A 36 -10.64 29.05 -18.76
CA ILE A 36 -12.03 29.47 -18.61
C ILE A 36 -12.28 30.09 -17.25
N THR A 37 -13.36 30.85 -17.09
CA THR A 37 -13.67 31.48 -15.80
C THR A 37 -14.12 30.45 -14.76
N ARG A 38 -13.83 30.71 -13.47
CA ARG A 38 -14.35 29.87 -12.36
C ARG A 38 -15.88 29.79 -12.34
N GLN A 39 -16.57 30.82 -12.81
CA GLN A 39 -18.03 30.82 -12.97
C GLN A 39 -18.49 29.80 -14.02
N ALA A 40 -17.77 29.69 -15.15
CA ALA A 40 -18.05 28.70 -16.17
C ALA A 40 -17.84 27.27 -15.62
N VAL A 41 -16.77 27.03 -14.87
CA VAL A 41 -16.54 25.74 -14.16
C VAL A 41 -17.64 25.49 -13.13
N GLY A 42 -18.02 26.49 -12.34
CA GLY A 42 -19.08 26.40 -11.34
C GLY A 42 -20.42 25.93 -11.93
N ARG A 43 -20.72 26.32 -13.17
CA ARG A 43 -21.89 25.80 -13.91
C ARG A 43 -21.74 24.31 -14.27
N HIS A 44 -20.55 23.87 -14.68
CA HIS A 44 -20.28 22.44 -14.88
C HIS A 44 -20.45 21.64 -13.59
N LEU A 45 -19.88 22.11 -12.48
CA LEU A 45 -19.99 21.48 -11.16
C LEU A 45 -21.44 21.41 -10.68
N LYS A 46 -22.20 22.51 -10.77
CA LYS A 46 -23.62 22.54 -10.41
C LYS A 46 -24.42 21.53 -11.23
N ASN A 47 -24.15 21.45 -12.53
CA ASN A 47 -24.82 20.49 -13.39
C ASN A 47 -24.44 19.04 -13.02
N MET A 48 -23.16 18.75 -12.77
CA MET A 48 -22.72 17.42 -12.35
C MET A 48 -23.32 17.00 -11.00
N VAL A 49 -23.53 17.94 -10.07
CA VAL A 49 -24.27 17.69 -8.82
C VAL A 49 -25.75 17.39 -9.11
N SER A 50 -26.41 18.21 -9.94
CA SER A 50 -27.83 17.97 -10.29
C SER A 50 -28.06 16.69 -11.10
N GLU A 51 -27.04 16.25 -11.86
CA GLU A 51 -27.04 15.01 -12.62
C GLU A 51 -26.65 13.81 -11.76
N GLY A 52 -26.32 14.00 -10.49
CA GLY A 52 -25.96 12.94 -9.55
C GLY A 52 -24.53 12.40 -9.70
N GLY A 53 -23.69 13.00 -10.53
CA GLY A 53 -22.28 12.59 -10.66
C GLY A 53 -21.37 13.09 -9.52
N LEU A 54 -21.78 14.16 -8.83
CA LEU A 54 -21.05 14.74 -7.70
C LEU A 54 -21.99 14.98 -6.51
N MET A 55 -21.41 14.99 -5.32
CA MET A 55 -21.99 15.54 -4.10
C MET A 55 -21.26 16.83 -3.73
N CYS A 56 -21.90 17.70 -2.97
CA CYS A 56 -21.24 18.86 -2.40
C CYS A 56 -21.71 19.11 -0.97
N ASP A 57 -20.80 19.57 -0.14
CA ASP A 57 -21.07 19.98 1.24
C ASP A 57 -20.51 21.39 1.50
N GLY A 58 -21.02 22.06 2.54
CA GLY A 58 -20.63 23.42 2.92
C GLY A 58 -21.25 24.54 2.08
N THR A 59 -21.05 25.78 2.53
CA THR A 59 -21.58 26.98 1.87
C THR A 59 -20.46 27.87 1.33
N THR A 60 -20.69 28.47 0.16
CA THR A 60 -19.81 29.47 -0.49
C THR A 60 -18.31 29.09 -0.51
N ARG A 61 -17.50 29.66 0.38
CA ARG A 61 -16.02 29.45 0.44
C ARG A 61 -15.61 28.14 1.11
N ALA A 62 -16.46 27.55 1.93
CA ALA A 62 -16.21 26.25 2.56
C ALA A 62 -16.80 25.10 1.74
N ARG A 63 -17.20 25.36 0.47
CA ARG A 63 -17.87 24.36 -0.36
C ARG A 63 -16.86 23.33 -0.84
N THR A 64 -17.13 22.08 -0.53
CA THR A 64 -16.33 20.93 -0.95
C THR A 64 -17.13 20.12 -1.96
N TYR A 65 -16.45 19.49 -2.91
CA TYR A 65 -17.07 18.59 -3.87
C TYR A 65 -16.44 17.21 -3.76
N LYS A 66 -17.27 16.18 -3.89
CA LYS A 66 -16.84 14.77 -3.90
C LYS A 66 -17.56 14.02 -5.01
N LEU A 67 -16.96 12.94 -5.51
CA LEU A 67 -17.69 12.01 -6.37
C LEU A 67 -18.83 11.40 -5.58
N ARG A 68 -19.97 11.19 -6.25
CA ARG A 68 -21.05 10.42 -5.64
C ARG A 68 -20.69 8.94 -5.73
N PRO A 69 -20.78 8.18 -4.62
CA PRO A 69 -20.71 6.73 -4.68
C PRO A 69 -21.78 6.17 -5.61
N LEU A 70 -21.36 5.32 -6.55
CA LEU A 70 -22.23 4.54 -7.41
C LEU A 70 -22.72 3.28 -6.70
N GLN A 71 -21.87 2.71 -5.85
CA GLN A 71 -22.19 1.58 -4.99
C GLN A 71 -21.54 1.80 -3.63
N THR A 72 -22.30 1.53 -2.57
CA THR A 72 -21.79 1.43 -1.20
C THR A 72 -22.26 0.12 -0.61
N LEU A 73 -21.47 -0.45 0.28
CA LEU A 73 -21.79 -1.70 0.94
C LEU A 73 -21.12 -1.69 2.32
N ASP A 74 -21.92 -1.97 3.34
CA ASP A 74 -21.46 -2.22 4.70
C ASP A 74 -21.93 -3.62 5.09
N ARG A 75 -20.98 -4.47 5.49
CA ARG A 75 -21.23 -5.86 5.88
C ARG A 75 -20.43 -6.22 7.11
N GLU A 76 -21.08 -6.91 8.02
CA GLU A 76 -20.44 -7.59 9.14
C GLU A 76 -20.51 -9.09 8.86
N VAL A 77 -19.37 -9.76 8.95
CA VAL A 77 -19.23 -11.18 8.64
C VAL A 77 -18.66 -11.89 9.88
N PRO A 78 -19.38 -12.86 10.47
CA PRO A 78 -18.83 -13.70 11.53
C PRO A 78 -17.66 -14.54 10.99
N ILE A 79 -16.53 -14.50 11.69
CA ILE A 79 -15.39 -15.37 11.42
C ILE A 79 -15.64 -16.69 12.16
N ASP A 80 -16.03 -17.70 11.40
CA ASP A 80 -16.20 -19.08 11.89
C ASP A 80 -15.54 -20.09 10.93
N ALA A 81 -15.47 -21.36 11.36
CA ALA A 81 -14.77 -22.40 10.62
C ALA A 81 -15.39 -22.76 9.25
N SER A 82 -16.60 -22.28 8.95
CA SER A 82 -17.27 -22.51 7.67
C SER A 82 -17.09 -21.35 6.68
N LEU A 83 -16.56 -20.22 7.14
CA LEU A 83 -16.33 -19.05 6.30
C LEU A 83 -15.17 -19.29 5.34
N SER A 84 -15.41 -19.05 4.06
CA SER A 84 -14.37 -18.95 3.03
C SER A 84 -14.36 -17.56 2.41
N GLU A 85 -13.15 -17.06 2.16
CA GLU A 85 -12.91 -15.87 1.35
C GLU A 85 -13.49 -15.95 -0.05
N SER A 86 -13.53 -17.15 -0.65
CA SER A 86 -14.09 -17.37 -1.97
C SER A 86 -15.59 -17.10 -1.97
N ASP A 87 -16.29 -17.56 -0.92
CA ASP A 87 -17.73 -17.32 -0.76
C ASP A 87 -18.01 -15.83 -0.51
N ALA A 88 -17.23 -15.19 0.37
CA ALA A 88 -17.36 -13.75 0.61
C ALA A 88 -17.09 -12.94 -0.68
N TRP A 89 -16.09 -13.33 -1.47
CA TRP A 89 -15.81 -12.71 -2.76
C TRP A 89 -17.01 -12.83 -3.70
N LEU A 90 -17.52 -14.04 -3.93
CA LEU A 90 -18.60 -14.30 -4.88
C LEU A 90 -19.94 -13.66 -4.48
N THR A 91 -20.23 -13.62 -3.18
CA THR A 91 -21.56 -13.20 -2.68
C THR A 91 -21.62 -11.75 -2.22
N ILE A 92 -20.48 -11.16 -1.81
CA ILE A 92 -20.43 -9.82 -1.23
C ILE A 92 -19.74 -8.84 -2.19
N ILE A 93 -18.50 -9.13 -2.59
CA ILE A 93 -17.65 -8.17 -3.30
C ILE A 93 -17.91 -8.16 -4.80
N LEU A 94 -17.89 -9.33 -5.45
CA LEU A 94 -18.08 -9.46 -6.89
C LEU A 94 -19.41 -8.85 -7.37
N PRO A 95 -20.55 -8.97 -6.68
CA PRO A 95 -21.78 -8.30 -7.08
C PRO A 95 -21.74 -6.77 -6.89
N ALA A 96 -20.93 -6.27 -5.96
CA ALA A 96 -20.74 -4.84 -5.73
C ALA A 96 -19.78 -4.21 -6.75
N LEU A 97 -18.85 -5.03 -7.28
CA LEU A 97 -18.07 -4.73 -8.47
C LEU A 97 -18.98 -4.83 -9.70
N GLU A 98 -19.08 -3.76 -10.48
CA GLU A 98 -19.93 -3.77 -11.67
C GLU A 98 -19.32 -4.64 -12.77
N SER A 99 -20.17 -5.34 -13.53
CA SER A 99 -19.76 -6.17 -14.66
C SER A 99 -19.08 -5.42 -15.80
N SER A 100 -19.12 -4.08 -15.80
CA SER A 100 -18.48 -3.22 -16.80
C SER A 100 -17.01 -2.89 -16.48
N LEU A 101 -16.51 -3.25 -15.30
CA LEU A 101 -15.10 -3.06 -14.95
C LEU A 101 -14.20 -3.94 -15.83
N PRO A 102 -13.01 -3.47 -16.23
CA PRO A 102 -12.05 -4.29 -16.97
C PRO A 102 -11.63 -5.52 -16.16
N GLU A 103 -11.42 -6.65 -16.84
CA GLU A 103 -11.01 -7.93 -16.24
C GLU A 103 -9.78 -7.78 -15.33
N ASN A 104 -8.75 -7.05 -15.80
CA ASN A 104 -7.55 -6.83 -14.99
C ASN A 104 -7.81 -6.07 -13.67
N VAL A 105 -8.86 -5.23 -13.62
CA VAL A 105 -9.26 -4.53 -12.38
C VAL A 105 -9.97 -5.51 -11.44
N VAL A 106 -10.86 -6.35 -11.99
CA VAL A 106 -11.56 -7.40 -11.22
C VAL A 106 -10.56 -8.40 -10.65
N ASP A 107 -9.53 -8.81 -11.41
CA ASP A 107 -8.49 -9.73 -10.96
C ASP A 107 -7.68 -9.17 -9.78
N LEU A 108 -7.29 -7.89 -9.84
CA LEU A 108 -6.58 -7.22 -8.75
C LEU A 108 -7.43 -7.15 -7.48
N TRP A 109 -8.73 -6.85 -7.63
CA TRP A 109 -9.68 -6.87 -6.51
C TRP A 109 -9.89 -8.26 -5.94
N HIS A 110 -9.99 -9.28 -6.81
CA HIS A 110 -10.15 -10.66 -6.40
C HIS A 110 -8.97 -11.07 -5.53
N TYR A 111 -7.75 -10.93 -6.04
CA TYR A 111 -6.53 -11.27 -5.30
C TYR A 111 -6.39 -10.47 -4.01
N GLY A 112 -6.53 -9.15 -4.08
CA GLY A 112 -6.33 -8.29 -2.91
C GLY A 112 -7.36 -8.54 -1.81
N PHE A 113 -8.64 -8.74 -2.18
CA PHE A 113 -9.66 -9.03 -1.19
C PHE A 113 -9.44 -10.40 -0.53
N THR A 114 -9.20 -11.46 -1.32
CA THR A 114 -9.08 -12.81 -0.77
C THR A 114 -7.85 -12.95 0.11
N GLU A 115 -6.71 -12.38 -0.24
CA GLU A 115 -5.50 -12.40 0.59
C GLU A 115 -5.70 -11.68 1.94
N ILE A 116 -6.40 -10.54 1.93
CA ILE A 116 -6.65 -9.78 3.17
C ILE A 116 -7.74 -10.43 4.01
N PHE A 117 -8.78 -10.97 3.39
CA PHE A 117 -9.85 -11.65 4.11
C PHE A 117 -9.39 -13.01 4.67
N ASN A 118 -8.57 -13.76 3.95
CA ASN A 118 -7.90 -14.95 4.50
C ASN A 118 -7.01 -14.60 5.69
N ASN A 119 -6.26 -13.49 5.63
CA ASN A 119 -5.50 -13.04 6.79
C ASN A 119 -6.38 -12.79 8.02
N ALA A 120 -7.57 -12.21 7.82
CA ALA A 120 -8.55 -12.03 8.89
C ALA A 120 -9.08 -13.38 9.42
N ILE A 121 -9.39 -14.33 8.55
CA ILE A 121 -9.91 -15.66 8.96
C ILE A 121 -8.84 -16.47 9.70
N ASP A 122 -7.66 -16.62 9.09
CA ASP A 122 -6.64 -17.60 9.51
C ASP A 122 -5.72 -17.05 10.61
N HIS A 123 -5.56 -15.72 10.67
CA HIS A 123 -4.53 -15.11 11.50
C HIS A 123 -5.03 -14.06 12.49
N ALA A 124 -6.21 -13.47 12.34
CA ALA A 124 -6.66 -12.45 13.28
C ALA A 124 -6.93 -13.00 14.69
N GLU A 125 -7.38 -14.26 14.79
CA GLU A 125 -7.98 -14.81 16.03
C GLU A 125 -9.17 -13.95 16.50
N GLY A 126 -9.84 -13.30 15.54
CA GLY A 126 -11.05 -12.51 15.72
C GLY A 126 -12.31 -13.36 15.61
N ARG A 127 -13.46 -12.72 15.85
CA ARG A 127 -14.79 -13.30 15.70
C ARG A 127 -15.59 -12.63 14.60
N ILE A 128 -15.23 -11.42 14.20
CA ILE A 128 -16.00 -10.61 13.27
C ILE A 128 -15.05 -9.86 12.33
N ALA A 129 -15.40 -9.84 11.05
CA ALA A 129 -14.83 -8.94 10.05
C ALA A 129 -15.89 -7.95 9.56
N GLN A 130 -15.55 -6.66 9.58
CA GLN A 130 -16.35 -5.57 9.02
C GLN A 130 -15.77 -5.15 7.68
N ILE A 131 -16.63 -5.11 6.66
CA ILE A 131 -16.28 -4.72 5.29
C ILE A 131 -17.09 -3.47 4.96
N HIS A 132 -16.37 -2.39 4.66
CA HIS A 132 -16.92 -1.19 4.04
C HIS A 132 -16.37 -1.07 2.63
N PHE A 133 -17.25 -0.95 1.65
CA PHE A 133 -16.89 -0.86 0.25
C PHE A 133 -17.59 0.35 -0.37
N GLU A 134 -16.82 1.13 -1.12
CA GLU A 134 -17.30 2.27 -1.86
C GLU A 134 -16.73 2.26 -3.28
N ARG A 135 -17.61 2.36 -4.27
CA ARG A 135 -17.22 2.50 -5.68
C ARG A 135 -17.76 3.79 -6.23
N THR A 136 -16.88 4.60 -6.80
CA THR A 136 -17.22 5.82 -7.52
C THR A 136 -17.08 5.61 -9.03
N ALA A 137 -17.26 6.67 -9.81
CA ALA A 137 -16.99 6.62 -11.25
C ALA A 137 -15.50 6.48 -11.61
N VAL A 138 -14.57 6.68 -10.67
CA VAL A 138 -13.11 6.69 -10.97
C VAL A 138 -12.31 5.68 -10.17
N SER A 139 -12.78 5.34 -8.98
CA SER A 139 -12.04 4.56 -7.98
C SER A 139 -12.99 3.58 -7.30
N THR A 140 -12.41 2.53 -6.75
CA THR A 140 -13.05 1.62 -5.80
C THR A 140 -12.18 1.62 -4.54
N THR A 141 -12.80 1.65 -3.37
CA THR A 141 -12.13 1.60 -2.07
C THR A 141 -12.80 0.54 -1.21
N LEU A 142 -12.00 -0.24 -0.50
CA LEU A 142 -12.42 -1.26 0.44
C LEU A 142 -11.68 -1.05 1.75
N LEU A 143 -12.43 -1.01 2.84
CA LEU A 143 -11.93 -1.03 4.20
C LEU A 143 -12.37 -2.35 4.84
N LEU A 144 -11.43 -3.10 5.38
CA LEU A 144 -11.68 -4.36 6.07
C LEU A 144 -11.11 -4.25 7.48
N HIS A 145 -11.92 -4.51 8.49
CA HIS A 145 -11.51 -4.51 9.90
C HIS A 145 -11.85 -5.84 10.56
N ASP A 146 -10.88 -6.51 11.18
CA ASP A 146 -11.10 -7.62 12.11
C ASP A 146 -10.99 -7.17 13.57
N ASP A 147 -11.70 -7.84 14.46
CA ASP A 147 -11.64 -7.62 15.92
C ASP A 147 -10.58 -8.48 16.63
N GLY A 148 -9.58 -8.94 15.88
CA GLY A 148 -8.56 -9.89 16.31
C GLY A 148 -7.49 -9.34 17.24
N VAL A 149 -6.37 -10.06 17.34
CA VAL A 149 -5.21 -9.65 18.16
C VAL A 149 -4.49 -8.43 17.56
N GLY A 150 -4.51 -8.30 16.23
CA GLY A 150 -3.76 -7.27 15.52
C GLY A 150 -2.48 -7.82 14.89
N ILE A 151 -2.29 -7.54 13.61
CA ILE A 151 -1.22 -8.13 12.80
C ILE A 151 0.18 -7.84 13.34
N PHE A 152 0.46 -6.60 13.77
CA PHE A 152 1.80 -6.22 14.20
C PHE A 152 2.17 -6.85 15.54
N GLN A 153 1.20 -6.92 16.48
CA GLN A 153 1.37 -7.62 17.75
C GLN A 153 1.64 -9.11 17.51
N LYS A 154 0.91 -9.74 16.58
CA LYS A 154 1.09 -11.15 16.22
C LYS A 154 2.48 -11.42 15.62
N ILE A 155 2.93 -10.60 14.68
CA ILE A 155 4.28 -10.69 14.10
C ILE A 155 5.35 -10.45 15.16
N GLN A 156 5.16 -9.46 16.04
CA GLN A 156 6.08 -9.14 17.13
C GLN A 156 6.28 -10.36 18.03
N GLY A 157 5.19 -10.99 18.47
CA GLY A 157 5.22 -12.20 19.29
C GLY A 157 5.92 -13.36 18.60
N ALA A 158 5.58 -13.64 17.34
CA ALA A 158 6.14 -14.75 16.56
C ALA A 158 7.66 -14.62 16.31
N LEU A 159 8.16 -13.39 16.19
CA LEU A 159 9.57 -13.12 15.91
C LEU A 159 10.38 -12.66 17.14
N GLY A 160 9.75 -12.54 18.31
CA GLY A 160 10.40 -12.03 19.52
C GLY A 160 10.94 -10.61 19.34
N LEU A 161 10.23 -9.76 18.60
CA LEU A 161 10.69 -8.41 18.29
C LEU A 161 10.54 -7.49 19.51
N ALA A 162 11.55 -6.63 19.72
CA ALA A 162 11.56 -5.70 20.85
C ALA A 162 10.46 -4.61 20.75
N ASP A 163 9.93 -4.36 19.56
CA ASP A 163 8.92 -3.32 19.29
C ASP A 163 8.10 -3.72 18.06
N GLU A 164 6.79 -3.43 18.08
CA GLU A 164 5.84 -3.71 16.99
C GLU A 164 6.21 -3.03 15.67
N ARG A 165 6.86 -1.86 15.69
CA ARG A 165 7.30 -1.17 14.47
C ARG A 165 8.31 -1.97 13.67
N HIS A 166 9.05 -2.89 14.30
CA HIS A 166 9.92 -3.79 13.58
C HIS A 166 9.15 -4.82 12.75
N ALA A 167 7.89 -5.13 13.10
CA ALA A 167 7.05 -6.03 12.31
C ALA A 167 6.72 -5.45 10.93
N VAL A 168 6.65 -4.12 10.80
CA VAL A 168 6.42 -3.43 9.53
C VAL A 168 7.50 -3.79 8.51
N LEU A 169 8.77 -3.77 8.92
CA LEU A 169 9.90 -4.15 8.08
C LEU A 169 9.78 -5.60 7.58
N GLU A 170 9.23 -6.50 8.40
CA GLU A 170 9.06 -7.90 8.04
C GLU A 170 7.96 -8.11 6.97
N LEU A 171 6.90 -7.29 6.99
CA LEU A 171 5.92 -7.24 5.91
C LEU A 171 6.52 -6.65 4.62
N PHE A 172 7.37 -5.63 4.74
CA PHE A 172 8.06 -5.02 3.58
C PHE A 172 8.97 -6.00 2.84
N LYS A 173 9.64 -6.91 3.56
CA LYS A 173 10.49 -7.95 2.97
C LYS A 173 9.67 -8.98 2.20
N GLY A 174 8.46 -9.30 2.69
CA GLY A 174 7.63 -10.39 2.19
C GLY A 174 8.07 -11.76 2.70
N LYS A 175 7.43 -12.83 2.19
CA LYS A 175 7.65 -14.23 2.59
C LYS A 175 7.61 -14.45 4.10
N PHE A 176 6.74 -13.72 4.81
CA PHE A 176 6.53 -13.91 6.24
C PHE A 176 5.15 -14.48 6.48
N THR A 177 5.06 -15.55 7.24
CA THR A 177 3.80 -16.10 7.76
C THR A 177 4.08 -16.73 9.12
N THR A 178 3.08 -16.72 10.00
CA THR A 178 3.10 -17.50 11.25
C THR A 178 2.69 -18.95 11.05
N ASP A 179 2.20 -19.30 9.86
CA ASP A 179 1.78 -20.64 9.45
C ASP A 179 2.35 -20.98 8.05
N PRO A 180 3.58 -21.51 7.98
CA PRO A 180 4.26 -21.82 6.72
C PRO A 180 3.76 -23.09 6.03
N ASP A 181 3.00 -23.94 6.72
CA ASP A 181 2.47 -25.17 6.13
C ASP A 181 1.26 -24.86 5.24
N ASN A 182 0.51 -23.81 5.56
CA ASN A 182 -0.68 -23.40 4.81
C ASN A 182 -0.50 -22.11 4.00
N HIS A 183 0.49 -21.26 4.33
CA HIS A 183 0.67 -19.97 3.66
C HIS A 183 2.10 -19.71 3.18
N THR A 184 2.23 -19.03 2.05
CA THR A 184 3.54 -18.63 1.48
C THR A 184 4.11 -17.37 2.13
N GLY A 185 3.25 -16.56 2.78
CA GLY A 185 3.62 -15.26 3.35
C GLY A 185 3.84 -14.16 2.30
N GLU A 186 3.27 -14.32 1.10
CA GLU A 186 3.42 -13.39 -0.02
C GLU A 186 2.20 -12.46 -0.22
N GLY A 187 1.04 -12.84 0.32
CA GLY A 187 -0.25 -12.18 0.10
C GLY A 187 -0.29 -10.68 0.37
N ILE A 188 0.00 -10.28 1.60
CA ILE A 188 0.04 -8.86 2.00
C ILE A 188 1.09 -8.09 1.21
N PHE A 189 2.25 -8.71 0.97
CA PHE A 189 3.33 -8.09 0.20
C PHE A 189 2.85 -7.74 -1.21
N PHE A 190 2.24 -8.68 -1.93
CA PHE A 190 1.79 -8.41 -3.29
C PHE A 190 0.54 -7.53 -3.33
N THR A 191 -0.40 -7.73 -2.41
CA THR A 191 -1.59 -6.88 -2.29
C THR A 191 -1.20 -5.43 -2.14
N SER A 192 -0.27 -5.11 -1.22
CA SER A 192 0.19 -3.72 -1.04
C SER A 192 0.79 -3.07 -2.30
N ARG A 193 1.24 -3.86 -3.28
CA ARG A 193 1.86 -3.39 -4.54
C ARG A 193 0.91 -3.44 -5.75
N MET A 194 -0.26 -4.04 -5.59
CA MET A 194 -1.31 -4.13 -6.60
C MET A 194 -2.21 -2.90 -6.62
N PHE A 195 -2.43 -2.31 -5.45
CA PHE A 195 -3.35 -1.19 -5.26
C PHE A 195 -2.66 0.17 -5.47
N ASP A 196 -3.46 1.21 -5.69
CA ASP A 196 -2.98 2.60 -5.77
C ASP A 196 -2.84 3.23 -4.37
N GLU A 197 -3.58 2.71 -3.39
CA GLU A 197 -3.38 2.99 -1.98
C GLU A 197 -3.53 1.68 -1.21
N PHE A 198 -2.58 1.41 -0.33
CA PHE A 198 -2.65 0.33 0.63
C PHE A 198 -2.26 0.87 1.99
N ILE A 199 -3.10 0.68 2.99
CA ILE A 199 -2.79 1.00 4.38
C ILE A 199 -3.24 -0.17 5.24
N ILE A 200 -2.39 -0.63 6.14
CA ILE A 200 -2.74 -1.58 7.19
C ILE A 200 -2.33 -1.02 8.54
N TRP A 201 -3.22 -1.03 9.52
CA TRP A 201 -2.94 -0.54 10.86
C TRP A 201 -3.56 -1.45 11.92
N SER A 202 -2.91 -1.47 13.08
CA SER A 202 -3.33 -2.21 14.26
C SER A 202 -2.69 -1.50 15.46
N GLY A 203 -3.51 -1.07 16.43
CA GLY A 203 -3.01 -0.22 17.51
C GLY A 203 -2.48 1.11 16.98
N ASP A 204 -1.27 1.49 17.44
CA ASP A 204 -0.57 2.71 17.02
C ASP A 204 0.41 2.47 15.85
N THR A 205 0.50 1.23 15.35
CA THR A 205 1.42 0.84 14.28
C THR A 205 0.68 0.76 12.96
N PHE A 206 1.26 1.32 11.90
CA PHE A 206 0.71 1.23 10.54
C PHE A 206 1.80 1.02 9.49
N PHE A 207 1.41 0.42 8.38
CA PHE A 207 2.20 0.26 7.16
C PHE A 207 1.38 0.78 5.98
N SER A 208 1.98 1.64 5.15
CA SER A 208 1.36 2.11 3.92
C SER A 208 2.27 1.90 2.70
N HIS A 209 1.64 1.69 1.54
CA HIS A 209 2.26 1.72 0.22
C HIS A 209 1.51 2.75 -0.62
N ASP A 210 2.27 3.62 -1.29
CA ASP A 210 1.86 4.92 -1.85
C ASP A 210 1.59 6.01 -0.80
N GLU A 211 2.59 6.87 -0.59
CA GLU A 211 2.46 8.06 0.25
C GLU A 211 2.36 9.30 -0.65
N PRO A 212 1.20 9.96 -0.62
CA PRO A 212 1.17 11.41 -0.64
C PRO A 212 0.35 11.93 0.55
N THR A 213 1.06 12.45 1.54
CA THR A 213 0.63 13.40 2.59
C THR A 213 -0.34 12.93 3.68
N ASN A 214 0.11 13.17 4.91
CA ASN A 214 -0.59 13.06 6.20
C ASN A 214 -1.92 13.81 6.37
N GLN A 215 -2.54 14.35 5.32
CA GLN A 215 -3.50 15.43 5.53
C GLN A 215 -4.94 14.99 5.83
N ASP A 216 -5.40 13.82 5.38
CA ASP A 216 -6.81 13.41 5.60
C ASP A 216 -7.04 12.37 6.72
N TRP A 217 -6.02 11.63 7.16
CA TRP A 217 -6.13 10.70 8.28
C TRP A 217 -6.07 11.39 9.65
N ALA A 218 -5.54 12.62 9.70
CA ALA A 218 -5.57 13.51 10.87
C ALA A 218 -7.00 13.87 11.33
N HIS A 219 -8.04 13.55 10.55
CA HIS A 219 -9.44 13.79 10.93
C HIS A 219 -10.20 12.55 11.45
N ARG A 220 -9.57 11.38 11.58
CA ARG A 220 -10.24 10.15 12.02
C ARG A 220 -9.43 9.27 13.01
N SER A 221 -8.93 9.83 14.11
CA SER A 221 -8.75 9.05 15.35
C SER A 221 -8.77 9.92 16.61
N THR A 222 -9.95 10.46 16.93
CA THR A 222 -10.26 10.86 18.32
C THR A 222 -10.79 9.68 19.15
N LYS A 223 -10.75 8.45 18.60
CA LYS A 223 -11.16 7.23 19.28
C LYS A 223 -9.91 6.44 19.69
N PRO A 224 -9.94 5.73 20.83
CA PRO A 224 -8.90 4.75 21.17
C PRO A 224 -8.73 3.77 20.00
N ALA A 225 -7.50 3.30 19.76
CA ALA A 225 -7.26 2.26 18.78
C ALA A 225 -8.19 1.07 19.07
N GLU A 226 -9.10 0.78 18.14
CA GLU A 226 -9.94 -0.42 18.22
C GLU A 226 -9.01 -1.63 18.07
N LYS A 227 -9.26 -2.65 18.88
CA LYS A 227 -8.45 -3.88 18.88
C LYS A 227 -8.62 -4.59 17.53
N GLY A 228 -7.54 -5.16 17.00
CA GLY A 228 -7.53 -5.92 15.76
C GLY A 228 -6.79 -5.21 14.64
N THR A 229 -7.03 -5.60 13.40
CA THR A 229 -6.37 -5.02 12.23
C THR A 229 -7.38 -4.32 11.34
N THR A 230 -6.98 -3.23 10.71
CA THR A 230 -7.74 -2.61 9.63
C THR A 230 -6.87 -2.47 8.39
N VAL A 231 -7.42 -2.82 7.24
CA VAL A 231 -6.77 -2.70 5.92
C VAL A 231 -7.64 -1.83 5.03
N LEU A 232 -7.03 -0.81 4.42
CA LEU A 232 -7.59 0.00 3.35
C LEU A 232 -6.91 -0.37 2.03
N LEU A 233 -7.73 -0.66 1.03
CA LEU A 233 -7.34 -0.86 -0.35
C LEU A 233 -8.05 0.18 -1.21
N SER A 234 -7.32 0.92 -2.05
CA SER A 234 -7.91 1.77 -3.09
C SER A 234 -7.30 1.50 -4.45
N LEU A 235 -8.13 1.47 -5.48
CA LEU A 235 -7.71 1.22 -6.86
C LEU A 235 -8.52 2.05 -7.84
N SER A 236 -7.83 2.65 -8.80
CA SER A 236 -8.46 3.27 -9.96
C SER A 236 -9.21 2.24 -10.80
N ASN A 237 -10.46 2.54 -11.14
CA ASN A 237 -11.30 1.74 -12.04
C ASN A 237 -10.78 1.74 -13.51
N HIS A 238 -9.73 2.51 -13.80
CA HIS A 238 -9.13 2.67 -15.12
C HIS A 238 -7.63 2.33 -15.14
N THR A 239 -7.15 1.57 -14.17
CA THR A 239 -5.74 1.18 -14.11
C THR A 239 -5.34 0.25 -15.25
N SER A 240 -4.10 0.39 -15.73
CA SER A 240 -3.45 -0.57 -16.62
C SER A 240 -2.54 -1.54 -15.86
N LYS A 241 -2.57 -1.53 -14.51
CA LYS A 241 -1.85 -2.51 -13.68
C LYS A 241 -2.47 -3.90 -13.93
N THR A 242 -1.62 -4.93 -13.90
CA THR A 242 -2.03 -6.34 -13.98
C THR A 242 -1.24 -7.12 -12.94
N MET A 243 -1.81 -8.21 -12.41
CA MET A 243 -1.13 -9.07 -11.43
C MET A 243 0.22 -9.56 -11.97
N THR A 244 0.26 -10.03 -13.22
CA THR A 244 1.48 -10.47 -13.91
C THR A 244 2.57 -9.41 -13.90
N ARG A 245 2.21 -8.14 -14.17
CA ARG A 245 3.19 -7.04 -14.15
C ARG A 245 3.74 -6.79 -12.74
N VAL A 246 2.93 -6.96 -11.71
CA VAL A 246 3.38 -6.84 -10.32
C VAL A 246 4.30 -7.99 -9.95
N PHE A 247 3.88 -9.24 -10.17
CA PHE A 247 4.69 -10.43 -9.87
C PHE A 247 6.05 -10.42 -10.59
N ASN A 248 6.07 -10.07 -11.88
CA ASN A 248 7.30 -10.03 -12.66
C ASN A 248 8.34 -9.02 -12.13
N ARG A 249 7.94 -7.99 -11.38
CA ARG A 249 8.88 -7.03 -10.77
C ARG A 249 9.71 -7.65 -9.64
N PHE A 250 9.21 -8.71 -9.02
CA PHE A 250 9.80 -9.38 -7.86
C PHE A 250 10.38 -10.76 -8.19
N ARG A 251 10.64 -10.97 -9.48
CA ARG A 251 11.39 -12.10 -10.01
C ARG A 251 12.84 -11.67 -10.25
N SER A 252 13.79 -12.56 -9.94
CA SER A 252 15.21 -12.33 -10.26
C SER A 252 15.46 -12.46 -11.76
N GLU A 253 16.53 -11.83 -12.25
CA GLU A 253 16.91 -11.94 -13.66
C GLU A 253 17.25 -13.39 -14.03
N GLY A 254 16.80 -13.83 -15.20
CA GLY A 254 17.03 -15.19 -15.71
C GLY A 254 16.09 -16.26 -15.16
N GLU A 255 15.17 -15.93 -14.26
CA GLU A 255 14.17 -16.89 -13.78
C GLU A 255 12.85 -16.80 -14.53
N GLU A 256 12.14 -17.92 -14.65
CA GLU A 256 10.82 -17.96 -15.28
C GLU A 256 9.67 -17.72 -14.28
N TYR A 257 9.81 -18.16 -13.03
CA TYR A 257 8.77 -18.08 -12.00
C TYR A 257 9.33 -17.76 -10.61
N GLY A 258 8.47 -17.30 -9.72
CA GLY A 258 8.73 -17.18 -8.27
C GLY A 258 9.04 -15.77 -7.76
N PHE A 259 8.70 -15.55 -6.49
CA PHE A 259 9.08 -14.35 -5.73
C PHE A 259 10.50 -14.53 -5.21
N THR A 260 11.52 -14.21 -6.00
CA THR A 260 12.93 -14.41 -5.61
C THR A 260 13.70 -13.11 -5.41
N LYS A 261 13.07 -11.98 -5.73
CA LYS A 261 13.62 -10.65 -5.58
C LYS A 261 12.76 -9.82 -4.64
N THR A 262 13.35 -9.19 -3.64
CA THR A 262 12.67 -8.21 -2.79
C THR A 262 13.34 -6.85 -2.83
N ILE A 263 12.57 -5.80 -2.52
CA ILE A 263 13.05 -4.42 -2.41
C ILE A 263 12.73 -3.95 -0.99
N VAL A 264 13.77 -3.66 -0.22
CA VAL A 264 13.67 -3.35 1.21
C VAL A 264 14.01 -1.88 1.44
N PRO A 265 13.04 -1.05 1.86
CA PRO A 265 13.31 0.33 2.24
C PRO A 265 14.17 0.37 3.50
N VAL A 266 15.43 0.77 3.34
CA VAL A 266 16.41 0.80 4.43
C VAL A 266 15.99 1.79 5.52
N LYS A 267 15.26 2.85 5.14
CA LYS A 267 14.69 3.84 6.07
C LYS A 267 13.82 3.20 7.16
N MET A 268 13.15 2.08 6.89
CA MET A 268 12.32 1.37 7.87
C MET A 268 13.15 0.65 8.96
N THR A 269 14.48 0.62 8.84
CA THR A 269 15.38 0.13 9.89
C THR A 269 15.74 1.23 10.91
N GLU A 270 15.50 2.49 10.56
CA GLU A 270 15.64 3.60 11.51
C GLU A 270 14.50 3.53 12.53
N TYR A 271 14.81 3.89 13.78
CA TYR A 271 13.86 3.87 14.88
C TYR A 271 13.92 5.20 15.61
N GLY A 272 12.82 5.96 15.56
CA GLY A 272 12.84 7.35 16.04
C GLY A 272 13.89 8.18 15.30
N ASP A 273 14.75 8.88 16.05
CA ASP A 273 15.84 9.71 15.51
C ASP A 273 17.16 8.95 15.30
N ASP A 274 17.17 7.61 15.45
CA ASP A 274 18.39 6.82 15.32
C ASP A 274 18.93 6.83 13.89
N LYS A 275 20.24 7.10 13.79
CA LYS A 275 21.00 6.91 12.55
C LYS A 275 21.35 5.43 12.37
N LEU A 276 21.47 4.99 11.11
CA LEU A 276 21.86 3.62 10.75
C LEU A 276 23.37 3.39 10.94
N VAL A 277 23.81 3.21 12.18
CA VAL A 277 25.24 3.14 12.54
C VAL A 277 25.69 1.79 13.08
N SER A 278 24.79 0.98 13.64
CA SER A 278 25.17 -0.22 14.40
C SER A 278 25.08 -1.51 13.57
N ARG A 279 25.83 -2.53 13.99
CA ARG A 279 25.72 -3.89 13.43
C ARG A 279 24.38 -4.56 13.77
N SER A 280 23.80 -4.24 14.93
CA SER A 280 22.50 -4.80 15.31
C SER A 280 21.38 -4.32 14.38
N GLN A 281 21.42 -3.05 13.96
CA GLN A 281 20.52 -2.52 12.92
C GLN A 281 20.71 -3.27 11.59
N ALA A 282 21.96 -3.45 11.14
CA ALA A 282 22.25 -4.20 9.92
C ALA A 282 21.74 -5.65 9.97
N LYS A 283 21.97 -6.36 11.09
CA LYS A 283 21.46 -7.73 11.26
C LYS A 283 19.94 -7.82 11.23
N ARG A 284 19.23 -6.86 11.83
CA ARG A 284 17.76 -6.78 11.73
C ARG A 284 17.29 -6.53 10.31
N LEU A 285 17.95 -5.61 9.59
CA LEU A 285 17.66 -5.36 8.17
C LEU A 285 17.79 -6.65 7.36
N MET A 286 18.87 -7.41 7.54
CA MET A 286 19.18 -8.58 6.72
C MET A 286 18.49 -9.87 7.17
N ALA A 287 17.77 -9.86 8.30
CA ALA A 287 17.02 -11.02 8.75
C ALA A 287 16.08 -11.51 7.64
N ARG A 288 16.13 -12.82 7.34
CA ARG A 288 15.36 -13.52 6.30
C ARG A 288 15.73 -13.17 4.85
N PHE A 289 16.87 -12.51 4.60
CA PHE A 289 17.35 -12.29 3.23
C PHE A 289 17.69 -13.61 2.51
N ASP A 290 18.02 -14.66 3.25
CA ASP A 290 18.23 -16.04 2.78
C ASP A 290 17.02 -16.67 2.07
N ARG A 291 15.83 -16.06 2.19
CA ARG A 291 14.63 -16.46 1.44
C ARG A 291 14.59 -15.90 0.01
N PHE A 292 15.54 -15.06 -0.37
CA PHE A 292 15.60 -14.36 -1.65
C PHE A 292 16.94 -14.63 -2.34
N LYS A 293 16.91 -14.63 -3.68
CA LYS A 293 18.13 -14.65 -4.50
C LYS A 293 18.65 -13.25 -4.75
N THR A 294 17.76 -12.27 -4.85
CA THR A 294 18.12 -10.87 -5.06
C THR A 294 17.47 -9.99 -3.99
N VAL A 295 18.27 -9.19 -3.31
CA VAL A 295 17.77 -8.17 -2.38
C VAL A 295 18.24 -6.80 -2.84
N VAL A 296 17.28 -5.91 -3.10
CA VAL A 296 17.55 -4.52 -3.43
C VAL A 296 17.31 -3.66 -2.20
N LEU A 297 18.35 -2.99 -1.73
CA LEU A 297 18.28 -2.06 -0.61
C LEU A 297 17.96 -0.65 -1.13
N ASP A 298 16.77 -0.15 -0.82
CA ASP A 298 16.33 1.20 -1.20
C ASP A 298 16.72 2.21 -0.11
N PHE A 299 17.67 3.09 -0.43
CA PHE A 299 18.19 4.12 0.47
C PHE A 299 17.45 5.46 0.37
N LYS A 300 16.30 5.52 -0.31
CA LYS A 300 15.47 6.73 -0.36
C LYS A 300 15.14 7.21 1.05
N GLY A 301 15.42 8.49 1.33
CA GLY A 301 15.16 9.12 2.63
C GLY A 301 16.19 8.81 3.73
N VAL A 302 17.20 7.97 3.45
CA VAL A 302 18.33 7.74 4.36
C VAL A 302 19.35 8.85 4.17
N SER A 303 19.74 9.51 5.27
CA SER A 303 20.70 10.63 5.22
C SER A 303 22.15 10.14 5.16
N SER A 304 22.49 9.12 5.94
CA SER A 304 23.82 8.53 6.03
C SER A 304 23.76 7.16 6.68
N ILE A 305 24.78 6.32 6.43
CA ILE A 305 24.99 5.06 7.14
C ILE A 305 26.38 5.07 7.79
N GLY A 306 26.50 4.45 8.96
CA GLY A 306 27.76 4.30 9.68
C GLY A 306 28.58 3.13 9.14
N ARG A 307 29.90 3.18 9.39
CA ARG A 307 30.86 2.17 8.93
C ARG A 307 30.48 0.76 9.39
N SER A 308 30.10 0.58 10.65
CA SER A 308 29.79 -0.74 11.20
C SER A 308 28.53 -1.36 10.57
N PHE A 309 27.54 -0.52 10.26
CA PHE A 309 26.35 -0.94 9.50
C PHE A 309 26.74 -1.35 8.08
N ALA A 310 27.46 -0.49 7.36
CA ALA A 310 27.86 -0.75 5.98
C ALA A 310 28.76 -2.00 5.85
N ASP A 311 29.74 -2.15 6.75
CA ASP A 311 30.64 -3.30 6.83
C ASP A 311 29.88 -4.62 7.03
N GLU A 312 28.87 -4.60 7.91
CA GLU A 312 28.05 -5.78 8.17
C GLU A 312 27.24 -6.17 6.92
N VAL A 313 26.62 -5.20 6.25
CA VAL A 313 25.75 -5.45 5.08
C VAL A 313 26.53 -5.81 3.82
N PHE A 314 27.48 -4.97 3.43
CA PHE A 314 28.11 -5.03 2.11
C PHE A 314 29.42 -5.81 2.08
N ARG A 315 29.90 -6.29 3.25
CA ARG A 315 31.12 -7.09 3.32
C ARG A 315 30.89 -8.39 4.07
N VAL A 316 30.48 -8.33 5.34
CA VAL A 316 30.34 -9.54 6.17
C VAL A 316 29.24 -10.45 5.64
N TYR A 317 28.03 -9.92 5.44
CA TYR A 317 26.89 -10.72 5.03
C TYR A 317 27.05 -11.28 3.61
N ILE A 318 27.49 -10.48 2.65
CA ILE A 318 27.75 -10.95 1.27
C ILE A 318 28.79 -12.07 1.26
N ASN A 319 29.88 -11.95 2.04
CA ASN A 319 30.88 -13.01 2.12
C ASN A 319 30.35 -14.30 2.77
N GLN A 320 29.37 -14.18 3.67
CA GLN A 320 28.72 -15.33 4.32
C GLN A 320 27.62 -15.96 3.46
N HIS A 321 27.03 -15.19 2.55
CA HIS A 321 25.91 -15.57 1.70
C HIS A 321 26.18 -15.26 0.22
N PRO A 322 27.20 -15.88 -0.40
CA PRO A 322 27.57 -15.60 -1.79
C PRO A 322 26.47 -15.95 -2.81
N GLU A 323 25.49 -16.77 -2.42
CA GLU A 323 24.31 -17.12 -3.20
C GLU A 323 23.27 -16.00 -3.31
N ILE A 324 23.34 -14.98 -2.44
CA ILE A 324 22.39 -13.86 -2.39
C ILE A 324 23.01 -12.64 -3.05
N MET A 325 22.38 -12.15 -4.12
CA MET A 325 22.75 -10.91 -4.77
C MET A 325 22.17 -9.71 -4.02
N ILE A 326 23.02 -8.95 -3.32
CA ILE A 326 22.63 -7.70 -2.67
C ILE A 326 23.03 -6.52 -3.55
N THR A 327 22.05 -5.68 -3.89
CA THR A 327 22.25 -4.44 -4.65
C THR A 327 21.62 -3.27 -3.90
N SER A 328 22.01 -2.05 -4.25
CA SER A 328 21.47 -0.83 -3.65
C SER A 328 20.86 0.09 -4.71
N MET A 329 19.90 0.92 -4.30
CA MET A 329 19.28 1.95 -5.14
C MET A 329 18.96 3.21 -4.33
N ASN A 330 18.71 4.31 -5.05
CA ASN A 330 18.37 5.63 -4.47
C ASN A 330 19.37 6.14 -3.42
N GLU A 331 20.65 5.80 -3.55
CA GLU A 331 21.66 6.24 -2.58
C GLU A 331 22.04 7.71 -2.81
N ASN A 332 22.17 8.45 -1.72
CA ASN A 332 22.80 9.76 -1.76
C ASN A 332 24.33 9.66 -1.77
N SER A 333 25.03 10.78 -1.98
CA SER A 333 26.49 10.79 -2.06
C SER A 333 27.21 10.30 -0.79
N ALA A 334 26.64 10.51 0.40
CA ALA A 334 27.24 10.03 1.65
C ALA A 334 27.12 8.51 1.79
N VAL A 335 25.96 7.94 1.44
CA VAL A 335 25.73 6.50 1.43
C VAL A 335 26.65 5.82 0.40
N LYS A 336 26.73 6.33 -0.84
CA LYS A 336 27.61 5.78 -1.88
C LYS A 336 29.08 5.71 -1.44
N ARG A 337 29.58 6.78 -0.82
CA ARG A 337 30.97 6.82 -0.32
C ARG A 337 31.21 5.77 0.76
N MET A 338 30.26 5.58 1.68
CA MET A 338 30.42 4.60 2.76
C MET A 338 30.40 3.17 2.23
N ILE A 339 29.50 2.86 1.29
CA ILE A 339 29.46 1.54 0.63
C ILE A 339 30.78 1.28 -0.10
N ALA A 340 31.23 2.21 -0.95
CA ALA A 340 32.48 2.08 -1.69
C ALA A 340 33.70 1.89 -0.78
N TYR A 341 33.72 2.60 0.36
CA TYR A 341 34.80 2.47 1.34
C TYR A 341 34.89 1.07 1.95
N VAL A 342 33.77 0.45 2.33
CA VAL A 342 33.79 -0.89 2.94
C VAL A 342 33.97 -2.01 1.92
N THR A 343 33.54 -1.82 0.67
CA THR A 343 33.74 -2.81 -0.40
C THR A 343 35.19 -2.84 -0.87
N ALA A 344 35.87 -1.68 -0.93
CA ALA A 344 37.29 -1.63 -1.29
C ALA A 344 38.19 -2.42 -0.33
N LEU A 345 37.79 -2.56 0.95
CA LEU A 345 38.49 -3.37 1.94
C LEU A 345 38.36 -4.88 1.70
N ASN A 346 37.45 -5.32 0.83
CA ASN A 346 37.27 -6.74 0.47
C ASN A 346 38.26 -7.17 -0.63
N ASP A 347 38.79 -6.23 -1.41
CA ASP A 347 39.72 -6.47 -2.52
C ASP A 347 41.20 -6.45 -2.11
N GLU A 348 41.51 -6.08 -0.86
CA GLU A 348 42.87 -6.18 -0.32
C GLU A 348 43.19 -7.62 0.11
N PRO A 349 44.28 -8.25 -0.38
CA PRO A 349 44.67 -9.59 0.05
C PRO A 349 45.00 -9.58 1.54
N LYS A 350 44.39 -10.51 2.29
CA LYS A 350 44.64 -10.72 3.72
C LYS A 350 46.01 -11.30 4.00
#